data_AF-A0A415UG89-F1
#
_entry.id   AF-A0A415UG89-F1
#
_cell.length_a   1.000
_cell.length_b   1.000
_cell.length_c   1.000
_cell.angle_alpha   90.00
_cell.angle_beta   90.00
_cell.angle_gamma   90.00
#
_symmetry.space_group_name_H-M   'P 1'
#
loop_
_entity.id
_entity.type
_entity.pdbx_description
1 polymer ?
#
loop_
_entity_poly.entity_id
_entity_poly.type
_entity_poly.pdbx_seq_one_letter_code
_entity_poly.pdbx_strand_id
1 'polypeptide(L)'
;MDAFEKQLLSEEEVPRIDNETGQPVKKPQKKWIPPVIAAGICVLCIGAFLRMQQPKKDTVVIQQQKQEEKYVVGNYVGVDLEKAENAAKESELQIVITNRENSDKKEGVILSQDSAAGKEVGENNKNIYVIVSAGNEKVKMPDYVGISSKKCAEIEKADNIRTVTSESKESNIIPEYVVEQSEKAGNKIAKGATVTLSLSAGRKNIKKKESHTMLELIGKTFDAALKEAEKSQIYIGISKHEYSTSYKKNTISAQSIEKGKKVSGGTEILLTISDGPEQMKVPDVVKKGLEEAKVILEQQKLKYTVTFEYNDEYGEGIVLEQSVKAGKKVDEGSAIDLVVSKGAKKEPKKTTERSSKSSGGSSKKKSGSSSSSKSKSSKKYSSPNQPAKGYEHEPSGSGSKNSGDSLEDWGYVN
;
A
#
# COMPACT_ATOMS: atom_id res chain seq x y z
N MET A 1 -33.65 -5.33 -45.49
CA MET A 1 -32.75 -5.54 -44.34
C MET A 1 -33.11 -6.88 -43.71
N ASP A 2 -33.12 -7.96 -44.50
CA ASP A 2 -33.70 -9.27 -44.10
C ASP A 2 -32.74 -10.45 -44.38
N ALA A 3 -31.46 -10.15 -44.61
CA ALA A 3 -30.43 -11.14 -44.92
C ALA A 3 -29.27 -11.16 -43.91
N PHE A 4 -29.33 -10.37 -42.83
CA PHE A 4 -28.25 -10.28 -41.84
C PHE A 4 -28.60 -10.91 -40.48
N GLU A 5 -29.88 -11.15 -40.18
CA GLU A 5 -30.30 -11.78 -38.92
C GLU A 5 -30.33 -13.31 -38.96
N LYS A 6 -30.24 -13.94 -40.15
CA LYS A 6 -30.23 -15.40 -40.27
C LYS A 6 -28.87 -16.07 -40.05
N GLN A 7 -27.83 -15.31 -39.74
CA GLN A 7 -26.46 -15.84 -39.62
C GLN A 7 -25.90 -15.84 -38.19
N LEU A 8 -26.73 -15.51 -37.18
CA LEU A 8 -26.34 -15.50 -35.77
C LEU A 8 -26.96 -16.65 -34.95
N LEU A 9 -27.72 -17.55 -35.59
CA LEU A 9 -28.40 -18.69 -34.95
C LEU A 9 -27.97 -20.06 -35.50
N SER A 10 -26.72 -20.19 -35.91
CA SER A 10 -26.08 -21.49 -36.09
C SER A 10 -25.09 -21.71 -34.95
N GLU A 11 -25.51 -22.44 -33.91
CA GLU A 11 -24.59 -23.05 -32.94
C GLU A 11 -23.75 -24.09 -33.67
N GLU A 12 -22.60 -23.66 -34.20
CA GLU A 12 -21.57 -24.56 -34.69
C GLU A 12 -20.75 -25.02 -33.48
N GLU A 13 -20.98 -26.28 -33.05
CA GLU A 13 -20.26 -26.94 -31.96
C GLU A 13 -18.76 -27.01 -32.29
N VAL A 14 -17.94 -26.17 -31.64
CA VAL A 14 -16.48 -26.21 -31.79
C VAL A 14 -15.93 -27.44 -31.03
N PRO A 15 -15.26 -28.39 -31.69
CA PRO A 15 -14.75 -29.59 -31.02
C PRO A 15 -13.59 -29.24 -30.07
N ARG A 16 -13.61 -29.80 -28.85
CA ARG A 16 -12.48 -29.74 -27.92
C ARG A 16 -11.29 -30.50 -28.51
N ILE A 17 -10.22 -29.76 -28.78
CA ILE A 17 -8.91 -30.28 -29.19
C ILE A 17 -8.12 -30.57 -27.90
N ASP A 18 -7.35 -31.67 -27.88
CA ASP A 18 -6.42 -31.91 -26.76
C ASP A 18 -5.19 -30.99 -26.87
N ASN A 19 -4.67 -30.54 -25.73
CA ASN A 19 -3.67 -29.47 -25.66
C ASN A 19 -2.21 -29.98 -25.80
N GLU A 20 -1.99 -31.25 -26.10
CA GLU A 20 -0.65 -31.84 -26.24
C GLU A 20 -0.39 -32.46 -27.62
N THR A 21 -1.42 -32.77 -28.42
CA THR A 21 -1.25 -33.40 -29.75
C THR A 21 -2.06 -32.76 -30.90
N GLY A 22 -2.95 -31.80 -30.61
CA GLY A 22 -3.62 -31.00 -31.65
C GLY A 22 -4.60 -31.77 -32.55
N GLN A 23 -5.03 -32.98 -32.17
CA GLN A 23 -5.99 -33.78 -32.92
C GLN A 23 -7.36 -33.89 -32.22
N PRO A 24 -8.47 -34.07 -32.97
CA PRO A 24 -9.82 -34.11 -32.40
C PRO A 24 -10.10 -35.40 -31.62
N VAL A 25 -10.68 -35.26 -30.43
CA VAL A 25 -11.03 -36.37 -29.52
C VAL A 25 -12.21 -37.18 -30.07
N LYS A 26 -12.00 -38.45 -30.42
CA LYS A 26 -13.06 -39.38 -30.88
C LYS A 26 -13.87 -39.95 -29.71
N LYS A 27 -15.20 -39.81 -29.75
CA LYS A 27 -16.15 -40.46 -28.81
C LYS A 27 -16.23 -41.98 -29.04
N PRO A 28 -16.39 -42.82 -27.99
CA PRO A 28 -16.48 -44.28 -28.15
C PRO A 28 -17.86 -44.73 -28.66
N GLN A 29 -17.87 -45.63 -29.66
CA GLN A 29 -19.08 -46.22 -30.25
C GLN A 29 -19.66 -47.35 -29.38
N LYS A 30 -20.98 -47.30 -29.15
CA LYS A 30 -21.77 -48.33 -28.46
C LYS A 30 -22.13 -49.45 -29.45
N LYS A 31 -21.71 -50.69 -29.19
CA LYS A 31 -22.07 -51.87 -30.01
C LYS A 31 -23.46 -52.39 -29.65
N TRP A 32 -24.24 -52.69 -30.69
CA TRP A 32 -25.61 -53.22 -30.68
C TRP A 32 -25.57 -54.75 -30.85
N ILE A 33 -26.38 -55.51 -30.09
CA ILE A 33 -26.52 -56.98 -30.22
C ILE A 33 -28.02 -57.30 -30.40
N PRO A 34 -28.43 -58.07 -31.43
CA PRO A 34 -29.84 -58.39 -31.68
C PRO A 34 -30.33 -59.62 -30.90
N PRO A 35 -31.66 -59.80 -30.72
CA PRO A 35 -32.24 -60.84 -29.87
C PRO A 35 -32.52 -62.13 -30.66
N VAL A 36 -32.34 -63.29 -30.00
CA VAL A 36 -32.85 -64.59 -30.48
C VAL A 36 -33.68 -65.23 -29.38
N ILE A 37 -34.93 -65.53 -29.73
CA ILE A 37 -35.94 -66.25 -28.96
C ILE A 37 -35.73 -67.74 -29.21
N ALA A 38 -35.75 -68.58 -28.16
CA ALA A 38 -36.19 -69.97 -28.28
C ALA A 38 -36.63 -70.51 -26.91
N ALA A 39 -37.90 -70.92 -26.86
CA ALA A 39 -38.56 -71.59 -25.75
C ALA A 39 -38.07 -73.05 -25.58
N GLY A 40 -38.12 -73.56 -24.35
CA GLY A 40 -37.84 -74.95 -24.01
C GLY A 40 -38.44 -75.31 -22.66
N ILE A 41 -39.67 -75.80 -22.72
CA ILE A 41 -40.62 -76.16 -21.66
C ILE A 41 -40.20 -77.43 -20.87
N CYS A 42 -40.82 -77.59 -19.68
CA CYS A 42 -41.09 -78.85 -18.94
C CYS A 42 -40.00 -79.37 -17.98
N VAL A 43 -40.29 -79.95 -16.81
CA VAL A 43 -41.48 -80.09 -15.92
C VAL A 43 -40.96 -80.87 -14.70
N LEU A 44 -41.52 -80.63 -13.51
CA LEU A 44 -41.47 -81.48 -12.29
C LEU A 44 -40.11 -81.70 -11.59
N CYS A 45 -39.93 -81.05 -10.44
CA CYS A 45 -39.56 -81.70 -9.17
C CYS A 45 -39.82 -80.73 -8.01
N ILE A 46 -41.09 -80.48 -7.71
CA ILE A 46 -41.49 -80.10 -6.35
C ILE A 46 -41.70 -81.41 -5.61
N GLY A 47 -40.81 -81.73 -4.67
CA GLY A 47 -40.97 -82.91 -3.81
C GLY A 47 -39.70 -83.36 -3.12
N ALA A 48 -39.23 -82.59 -2.13
CA ALA A 48 -38.51 -83.04 -0.92
C ALA A 48 -37.80 -81.82 -0.30
N PHE A 49 -38.50 -80.99 0.46
CA PHE A 49 -38.68 -81.18 1.90
C PHE A 49 -37.35 -81.05 2.69
N LEU A 50 -37.13 -79.83 3.18
CA LEU A 50 -36.58 -79.52 4.51
C LEU A 50 -35.32 -80.28 4.96
N ARG A 51 -34.16 -79.77 4.55
CA ARG A 51 -33.03 -79.61 5.48
C ARG A 51 -32.00 -78.62 4.94
N MET A 52 -31.50 -77.77 5.86
CA MET A 52 -30.40 -76.80 5.72
C MET A 52 -30.79 -75.33 5.52
N GLN A 53 -31.14 -74.71 6.65
CA GLN A 53 -30.53 -73.48 7.18
C GLN A 53 -29.91 -72.48 6.18
N GLN A 54 -30.58 -71.35 5.98
CA GLN A 54 -30.23 -70.00 6.47
C GLN A 54 -31.29 -69.02 5.91
N PRO A 55 -31.87 -68.11 6.73
CA PRO A 55 -32.75 -67.08 6.21
C PRO A 55 -31.90 -66.08 5.43
N LYS A 56 -31.79 -66.26 4.10
CA LYS A 56 -31.48 -65.11 3.25
C LYS A 56 -32.68 -64.19 3.37
N LYS A 57 -32.55 -63.19 4.25
CA LYS A 57 -33.35 -61.97 4.13
C LYS A 57 -33.12 -61.54 2.69
N ASP A 58 -34.15 -61.65 1.87
CA ASP A 58 -34.22 -60.93 0.60
C ASP A 58 -34.10 -59.47 0.99
N THR A 59 -32.84 -59.03 1.07
CA THR A 59 -32.50 -57.64 1.17
C THR A 59 -32.83 -57.17 -0.22
N VAL A 60 -34.07 -56.74 -0.39
CA VAL A 60 -34.45 -55.87 -1.49
C VAL A 60 -33.44 -54.74 -1.41
N VAL A 61 -32.44 -54.79 -2.29
CA VAL A 61 -31.61 -53.63 -2.57
C VAL A 61 -32.58 -52.71 -3.28
N ILE A 62 -33.36 -51.96 -2.48
CA ILE A 62 -34.00 -50.76 -2.95
C ILE A 62 -32.80 -49.88 -3.30
N GLN A 63 -32.40 -49.88 -4.57
CA GLN A 63 -31.71 -48.72 -5.09
C GLN A 63 -32.76 -47.60 -5.01
N GLN A 64 -32.84 -46.96 -3.85
CA GLN A 64 -33.43 -45.64 -3.75
C GLN A 64 -32.65 -44.83 -4.76
N GLN A 65 -33.26 -44.55 -5.91
CA GLN A 65 -32.84 -43.44 -6.73
C GLN A 65 -32.93 -42.25 -5.79
N LYS A 66 -31.78 -41.82 -5.25
CA LYS A 66 -31.66 -40.64 -4.41
C LYS A 66 -32.13 -39.49 -5.29
N GLN A 67 -33.40 -39.12 -5.13
CA GLN A 67 -33.98 -38.00 -5.84
C GLN A 67 -33.15 -36.79 -5.42
N GLU A 68 -32.43 -36.20 -6.37
CA GLU A 68 -31.59 -35.04 -6.08
C GLU A 68 -32.50 -33.93 -5.56
N GLU A 69 -32.29 -33.53 -4.31
CA GLU A 69 -32.95 -32.36 -3.74
C GLU A 69 -32.52 -31.13 -4.53
N LYS A 70 -33.52 -30.38 -4.97
CA LYS A 70 -33.35 -29.19 -5.79
C LYS A 70 -33.82 -27.96 -5.04
N TYR A 71 -33.03 -26.91 -5.11
CA TYR A 71 -33.25 -25.64 -4.44
C TYR A 71 -33.46 -24.54 -5.47
N VAL A 72 -34.50 -23.74 -5.29
CA VAL A 72 -34.83 -22.67 -6.23
C VAL A 72 -34.12 -21.38 -5.81
N VAL A 73 -33.34 -20.81 -6.73
CA VAL A 73 -32.60 -19.57 -6.49
C VAL A 73 -33.56 -18.37 -6.47
N GLY A 74 -33.52 -17.57 -5.41
CA GLY A 74 -34.28 -16.34 -5.30
C GLY A 74 -33.77 -15.22 -6.21
N ASN A 75 -34.56 -14.14 -6.36
CA ASN A 75 -34.06 -12.89 -6.91
C ASN A 75 -33.52 -12.01 -5.79
N TYR A 76 -32.20 -11.89 -5.72
CA TYR A 76 -31.52 -11.10 -4.72
C TYR A 76 -31.04 -9.75 -5.27
N VAL A 77 -31.09 -9.53 -6.59
CA VAL A 77 -30.68 -8.25 -7.21
C VAL A 77 -31.57 -7.10 -6.72
N GLY A 78 -30.93 -6.03 -6.26
CA GLY A 78 -31.60 -4.86 -5.67
C GLY A 78 -32.03 -5.05 -4.21
N VAL A 79 -31.82 -6.24 -3.63
CA VAL A 79 -32.12 -6.54 -2.23
C VAL A 79 -30.91 -6.18 -1.35
N ASP A 80 -31.18 -5.78 -0.12
CA ASP A 80 -30.15 -5.58 0.92
C ASP A 80 -29.53 -6.95 1.29
N LEU A 81 -28.20 -7.01 1.36
CA LEU A 81 -27.45 -8.25 1.58
C LEU A 81 -27.96 -9.03 2.80
N GLU A 82 -28.25 -8.36 3.91
CA GLU A 82 -28.72 -9.05 5.13
C GLU A 82 -30.07 -9.74 4.89
N LYS A 83 -30.97 -9.07 4.16
CA LYS A 83 -32.27 -9.64 3.78
C LYS A 83 -32.11 -10.78 2.78
N ALA A 84 -31.22 -10.63 1.81
CA ALA A 84 -30.93 -11.67 0.82
C ALA A 84 -30.31 -12.92 1.44
N GLU A 85 -29.40 -12.76 2.40
CA GLU A 85 -28.82 -13.87 3.16
C GLU A 85 -29.89 -14.63 3.96
N ASN A 86 -30.81 -13.91 4.59
CA ASN A 86 -31.90 -14.55 5.34
C ASN A 86 -32.85 -15.31 4.40
N ALA A 87 -33.26 -14.70 3.27
CA ALA A 87 -34.09 -15.37 2.27
C ALA A 87 -33.40 -16.56 1.59
N ALA A 88 -32.08 -16.48 1.37
CA ALA A 88 -31.28 -17.60 0.86
C ALA A 88 -31.22 -18.74 1.88
N LYS A 89 -30.97 -18.44 3.17
CA LYS A 89 -30.95 -19.44 4.25
C LYS A 89 -32.28 -20.17 4.40
N GLU A 90 -33.41 -19.48 4.27
CA GLU A 90 -34.75 -20.09 4.26
C GLU A 90 -34.93 -21.10 3.12
N SER A 91 -34.19 -20.94 2.02
CA SER A 91 -34.17 -21.84 0.87
C SER A 91 -32.97 -22.81 0.90
N GLU A 92 -32.28 -22.94 2.04
CA GLU A 92 -31.03 -23.70 2.22
C GLU A 92 -29.88 -23.30 1.26
N LEU A 93 -29.94 -22.10 0.68
CA LEU A 93 -28.91 -21.50 -0.15
C LEU A 93 -28.00 -20.59 0.68
N GLN A 94 -26.80 -20.35 0.18
CA GLN A 94 -25.81 -19.46 0.79
C GLN A 94 -25.38 -18.39 -0.19
N ILE A 95 -25.43 -17.13 0.24
CA ILE A 95 -24.88 -16.01 -0.54
C ILE A 95 -23.36 -15.95 -0.32
N VAL A 96 -22.59 -15.88 -1.42
CA VAL A 96 -21.14 -15.70 -1.41
C VAL A 96 -20.79 -14.43 -2.16
N ILE A 97 -20.16 -13.47 -1.50
CA ILE A 97 -19.76 -12.21 -2.13
C ILE A 97 -18.49 -12.46 -2.96
N THR A 98 -18.57 -12.27 -4.28
CA THR A 98 -17.41 -12.38 -5.17
C THR A 98 -16.66 -11.07 -5.32
N ASN A 99 -17.39 -9.96 -5.34
CA ASN A 99 -16.82 -8.63 -5.48
C ASN A 99 -17.68 -7.57 -4.78
N ARG A 100 -17.05 -6.42 -4.50
CA ARG A 100 -17.74 -5.20 -4.10
C ARG A 100 -17.40 -4.09 -5.08
N GLU A 101 -18.42 -3.48 -5.67
CA GLU A 101 -18.25 -2.46 -6.70
C GLU A 101 -18.91 -1.15 -6.30
N ASN A 102 -18.26 -0.03 -6.63
CA ASN A 102 -18.85 1.28 -6.38
C ASN A 102 -20.08 1.46 -7.30
N SER A 103 -21.18 1.94 -6.74
CA SER A 103 -22.40 2.22 -7.50
C SER A 103 -23.22 3.33 -6.84
N ASP A 104 -24.24 3.82 -7.55
CA ASP A 104 -25.23 4.75 -7.02
C ASP A 104 -26.19 4.11 -6.00
N LYS A 105 -26.17 2.78 -5.87
CA LYS A 105 -26.99 2.05 -4.90
C LYS A 105 -26.41 2.15 -3.50
N LYS A 106 -27.29 2.11 -2.50
CA LYS A 106 -26.91 2.04 -1.09
C LYS A 106 -25.89 0.90 -0.87
N GLU A 107 -24.87 1.15 -0.06
CA GLU A 107 -23.90 0.14 0.35
C GLU A 107 -24.63 -1.08 0.92
N GLY A 108 -24.23 -2.28 0.48
CA GLY A 108 -24.85 -3.53 0.89
C GLY A 108 -25.98 -4.02 -0.03
N VAL A 109 -26.42 -3.23 -1.02
CA VAL A 109 -27.39 -3.70 -2.02
C VAL A 109 -26.71 -4.60 -3.05
N ILE A 110 -27.31 -5.75 -3.35
CA ILE A 110 -26.80 -6.68 -4.38
C ILE A 110 -27.02 -6.07 -5.78
N LEU A 111 -25.93 -5.98 -6.55
CA LEU A 111 -25.91 -5.41 -7.91
C LEU A 111 -26.16 -6.47 -8.97
N SER A 112 -25.63 -7.67 -8.76
CA SER A 112 -25.80 -8.80 -9.65
C SER A 112 -25.65 -10.11 -8.91
N GLN A 113 -26.26 -11.16 -9.46
CA GLN A 113 -26.11 -12.53 -9.03
C GLN A 113 -25.72 -13.39 -10.24
N ASP A 114 -24.92 -14.43 -10.02
CA ASP A 114 -24.45 -15.32 -11.08
C ASP A 114 -25.55 -16.29 -11.56
N SER A 115 -26.32 -16.83 -10.63
CA SER A 115 -27.38 -17.79 -10.88
C SER A 115 -28.70 -17.05 -11.05
N ALA A 116 -29.34 -17.18 -12.21
CA ALA A 116 -30.62 -16.52 -12.49
C ALA A 116 -31.71 -16.92 -11.50
N ALA A 117 -32.58 -15.97 -11.15
CA ALA A 117 -33.73 -16.22 -10.29
C ALA A 117 -34.64 -17.31 -10.91
N GLY A 118 -35.15 -18.21 -10.08
CA GLY A 118 -35.96 -19.36 -10.49
C GLY A 118 -35.16 -20.58 -10.96
N LYS A 119 -33.82 -20.47 -11.10
CA LYS A 119 -32.96 -21.62 -11.44
C LYS A 119 -32.98 -22.64 -10.30
N GLU A 120 -33.06 -23.92 -10.64
CA GLU A 120 -32.88 -25.01 -9.69
C GLU A 120 -31.39 -25.36 -9.57
N VAL A 121 -30.89 -25.44 -8.34
CA VAL A 121 -29.54 -25.92 -8.03
C VAL A 121 -29.62 -27.17 -7.16
N GLY A 122 -28.70 -28.12 -7.37
CA GLY A 122 -28.65 -29.34 -6.58
C GLY A 122 -27.85 -29.17 -5.29
N GLU A 123 -27.92 -30.17 -4.41
CA GLU A 123 -27.24 -30.23 -3.11
C GLU A 123 -25.75 -29.84 -3.14
N ASN A 124 -25.04 -30.17 -4.21
CA ASN A 124 -23.61 -29.90 -4.36
C ASN A 124 -23.29 -28.45 -4.77
N ASN A 125 -24.29 -27.59 -5.02
CA ASN A 125 -24.10 -26.21 -5.49
C ASN A 125 -25.09 -25.24 -4.83
N LYS A 126 -25.01 -25.08 -3.52
CA LYS A 126 -25.86 -24.18 -2.71
C LYS A 126 -25.36 -22.72 -2.68
N ASN A 127 -24.22 -22.43 -3.29
CA ASN A 127 -23.61 -21.10 -3.27
C ASN A 127 -24.14 -20.23 -4.42
N ILE A 128 -24.69 -19.08 -4.07
CA ILE A 128 -25.10 -18.05 -5.02
C ILE A 128 -24.11 -16.90 -4.92
N TYR A 129 -23.40 -16.65 -6.01
CA TYR A 129 -22.32 -15.69 -6.05
C TYR A 129 -22.88 -14.31 -6.44
N VAL A 130 -22.59 -13.30 -5.62
CA VAL A 130 -23.15 -11.95 -5.81
C VAL A 130 -22.07 -10.89 -5.82
N ILE A 131 -22.31 -9.84 -6.60
CA ILE A 131 -21.58 -8.57 -6.52
C ILE A 131 -22.42 -7.61 -5.71
N VAL A 132 -21.81 -6.98 -4.70
CA VAL A 132 -22.51 -6.08 -3.77
C VAL A 132 -22.05 -4.64 -3.98
N SER A 133 -22.96 -3.69 -3.85
CA SER A 133 -22.63 -2.28 -3.85
C SER A 133 -21.73 -1.94 -2.67
N ALA A 134 -20.58 -1.33 -2.96
CA ALA A 134 -19.73 -0.65 -1.99
C ALA A 134 -20.25 0.77 -1.65
N GLY A 135 -21.37 1.17 -2.23
CA GLY A 135 -21.86 2.55 -2.22
C GLY A 135 -21.16 3.43 -3.26
N ASN A 136 -21.42 4.74 -3.19
CA ASN A 136 -20.78 5.70 -4.09
C ASN A 136 -19.25 5.66 -3.94
N GLU A 137 -18.55 5.83 -5.07
CA GLU A 137 -17.11 6.04 -5.06
C GLU A 137 -16.78 7.24 -4.15
N LYS A 138 -15.81 7.09 -3.24
CA LYS A 138 -15.39 8.15 -2.31
C LYS A 138 -14.00 8.65 -2.66
N VAL A 139 -13.83 9.97 -2.65
CA VAL A 139 -12.55 10.66 -2.81
C VAL A 139 -12.17 11.36 -1.51
N LYS A 140 -10.88 11.66 -1.33
CA LYS A 140 -10.43 12.47 -0.18
C LYS A 140 -10.70 13.94 -0.47
N MET A 141 -11.28 14.63 0.49
CA MET A 141 -11.51 16.07 0.45
C MET A 141 -10.15 16.80 0.44
N PRO A 142 -9.84 17.61 -0.60
CA PRO A 142 -8.64 18.44 -0.60
C PRO A 142 -8.66 19.49 0.51
N ASP A 143 -7.49 20.01 0.84
CA ASP A 143 -7.37 21.20 1.68
C ASP A 143 -7.32 22.44 0.79
N TYR A 144 -8.39 23.22 0.81
CA TYR A 144 -8.50 24.45 0.04
C TYR A 144 -8.16 25.69 0.87
N VAL A 145 -8.06 25.58 2.20
CA VAL A 145 -7.88 26.75 3.07
C VAL A 145 -6.59 27.47 2.71
N GLY A 146 -6.70 28.79 2.48
CA GLY A 146 -5.59 29.62 2.05
C GLY A 146 -5.19 29.42 0.60
N ILE A 147 -5.95 28.70 -0.23
CA ILE A 147 -5.73 28.59 -1.69
C ILE A 147 -6.67 29.57 -2.42
N SER A 148 -6.22 30.14 -3.55
CA SER A 148 -7.04 31.02 -4.37
C SER A 148 -8.20 30.28 -5.04
N SER A 149 -9.36 30.93 -5.15
CA SER A 149 -10.55 30.36 -5.82
C SER A 149 -10.25 29.83 -7.23
N LYS A 150 -9.38 30.54 -7.99
CA LYS A 150 -8.92 30.10 -9.30
C LYS A 150 -8.18 28.76 -9.27
N LYS A 151 -7.28 28.57 -8.30
CA LYS A 151 -6.50 27.33 -8.16
C LYS A 151 -7.36 26.19 -7.61
N CYS A 152 -8.34 26.49 -6.74
CA CYS A 152 -9.33 25.51 -6.32
C CYS A 152 -10.09 24.92 -7.52
N ALA A 153 -10.55 25.77 -8.45
CA ALA A 153 -11.23 25.32 -9.67
C ALA A 153 -10.38 24.42 -10.58
N GLU A 154 -9.05 24.54 -10.54
CA GLU A 154 -8.13 23.63 -11.24
C GLU A 154 -8.04 22.26 -10.54
N ILE A 155 -7.96 22.26 -9.20
CA ILE A 155 -7.93 21.04 -8.37
C ILE A 155 -9.26 20.27 -8.46
N GLU A 156 -10.39 20.97 -8.43
CA GLU A 156 -11.74 20.41 -8.52
C GLU A 156 -11.95 19.56 -9.80
N LYS A 157 -11.42 20.05 -10.93
CA LYS A 157 -11.49 19.34 -12.21
C LYS A 157 -10.71 18.03 -12.17
N ALA A 158 -9.62 17.95 -11.42
CA ALA A 158 -8.84 16.72 -11.27
C ALA A 158 -9.57 15.70 -10.37
N ASP A 159 -10.19 16.17 -9.29
CA ASP A 159 -10.79 15.30 -8.27
C ASP A 159 -12.28 14.98 -8.48
N ASN A 160 -12.90 15.56 -9.52
CA ASN A 160 -14.34 15.48 -9.80
C ASN A 160 -15.20 15.90 -8.59
N ILE A 161 -14.77 16.92 -7.85
CA ILE A 161 -15.54 17.54 -6.76
C ILE A 161 -16.24 18.77 -7.34
N ARG A 162 -17.55 18.93 -7.09
CA ARG A 162 -18.28 20.13 -7.55
C ARG A 162 -18.27 21.16 -6.44
N THR A 163 -17.84 22.38 -6.72
CA THR A 163 -17.93 23.48 -5.74
C THR A 163 -19.06 24.41 -6.13
N VAL A 164 -19.91 24.77 -5.16
CA VAL A 164 -20.99 25.75 -5.38
C VAL A 164 -20.98 26.82 -4.29
N THR A 165 -20.72 28.04 -4.75
CA THR A 165 -20.93 29.38 -4.15
C THR A 165 -20.22 29.76 -2.85
N SER A 166 -19.89 31.05 -2.85
CA SER A 166 -19.08 31.78 -1.90
C SER A 166 -19.93 32.56 -0.92
N GLU A 167 -19.71 32.34 0.37
CA GLU A 167 -19.95 33.38 1.38
C GLU A 167 -18.65 34.14 1.58
N SER A 168 -18.72 35.47 1.62
CA SER A 168 -17.57 36.33 1.86
C SER A 168 -17.39 36.55 3.36
N LYS A 169 -16.22 36.20 3.92
CA LYS A 169 -15.88 36.41 5.33
C LYS A 169 -14.72 37.39 5.45
N GLU A 170 -14.78 38.29 6.44
CA GLU A 170 -13.62 39.12 6.77
C GLU A 170 -12.51 38.24 7.37
N SER A 171 -11.30 38.37 6.84
CA SER A 171 -10.16 37.55 7.25
C SER A 171 -8.84 38.24 6.90
N ASN A 172 -7.75 37.79 7.51
CA ASN A 172 -6.37 38.11 7.11
C ASN A 172 -5.83 37.15 6.04
N ILE A 173 -6.70 36.35 5.44
CA ILE A 173 -6.40 35.63 4.20
C ILE A 173 -6.56 36.59 3.01
N ILE A 174 -5.71 36.46 2.00
CA ILE A 174 -5.75 37.29 0.77
C ILE A 174 -7.18 37.27 0.19
N PRO A 175 -7.73 38.41 -0.28
CA PRO A 175 -9.06 38.43 -0.92
C PRO A 175 -9.19 37.40 -2.04
N GLU A 176 -10.37 36.77 -2.17
CA GLU A 176 -10.64 35.67 -3.12
C GLU A 176 -9.94 34.33 -2.81
N TYR A 177 -9.22 34.23 -1.70
CA TYR A 177 -8.70 32.95 -1.20
C TYR A 177 -9.67 32.35 -0.19
N VAL A 178 -9.66 31.02 -0.09
CA VAL A 178 -10.57 30.26 0.76
C VAL A 178 -10.22 30.46 2.23
N VAL A 179 -11.22 30.78 3.03
CA VAL A 179 -11.14 30.91 4.49
C VAL A 179 -11.56 29.62 5.17
N GLU A 180 -12.60 28.98 4.63
CA GLU A 180 -13.22 27.81 5.24
C GLU A 180 -13.86 26.94 4.15
N GLN A 181 -13.92 25.65 4.42
CA GLN A 181 -14.60 24.66 3.60
C GLN A 181 -15.59 23.88 4.48
N SER A 182 -16.78 23.57 3.93
CA SER A 182 -17.83 22.86 4.69
C SER A 182 -17.42 21.44 5.08
N GLU A 183 -16.58 20.80 4.28
CA GLU A 183 -16.04 19.46 4.52
C GLU A 183 -14.58 19.54 4.96
N LYS A 184 -14.22 18.89 6.07
CA LYS A 184 -12.84 18.93 6.56
C LYS A 184 -11.87 18.26 5.59
N ALA A 185 -10.71 18.87 5.40
CA ALA A 185 -9.63 18.29 4.60
C ALA A 185 -9.31 16.86 5.07
N GLY A 186 -9.14 15.95 4.11
CA GLY A 186 -8.89 14.53 4.34
C GLY A 186 -10.13 13.67 4.59
N ASN A 187 -11.32 14.25 4.81
CA ASN A 187 -12.58 13.49 4.89
C ASN A 187 -12.81 12.69 3.60
N LYS A 188 -13.44 11.50 3.72
CA LYS A 188 -13.89 10.74 2.54
C LYS A 188 -15.29 11.22 2.14
N ILE A 189 -15.38 11.93 1.03
CA ILE A 189 -16.63 12.43 0.47
C ILE A 189 -17.00 11.66 -0.80
N ALA A 190 -18.28 11.62 -1.16
CA ALA A 190 -18.69 11.01 -2.42
C ALA A 190 -18.07 11.76 -3.60
N LYS A 191 -17.63 11.03 -4.63
CA LYS A 191 -17.18 11.62 -5.89
C LYS A 191 -18.33 12.39 -6.52
N GLY A 192 -18.08 13.61 -6.98
CA GLY A 192 -19.12 14.52 -7.46
C GLY A 192 -19.89 15.24 -6.36
N ALA A 193 -19.53 15.06 -5.08
CA ALA A 193 -20.16 15.80 -3.98
C ALA A 193 -20.00 17.31 -4.17
N THR A 194 -21.01 18.05 -3.72
CA THR A 194 -20.99 19.50 -3.67
C THR A 194 -20.36 19.97 -2.36
N VAL A 195 -19.31 20.78 -2.43
CA VAL A 195 -18.69 21.41 -1.25
C VAL A 195 -18.81 22.93 -1.35
N THR A 196 -19.02 23.58 -0.21
CA THR A 196 -19.09 25.05 -0.12
C THR A 196 -17.76 25.59 0.41
N LEU A 197 -17.24 26.63 -0.26
CA LEU A 197 -16.02 27.33 0.14
C LEU A 197 -16.37 28.79 0.50
N SER A 198 -16.03 29.23 1.72
CA SER A 198 -16.11 30.64 2.08
C SER A 198 -14.85 31.36 1.60
N LEU A 199 -15.00 32.50 0.92
CA LEU A 199 -13.89 33.29 0.40
C LEU A 199 -13.59 34.49 1.30
N SER A 200 -12.35 34.92 1.32
CA SER A 200 -11.93 36.10 2.07
C SER A 200 -12.41 37.38 1.36
N ALA A 201 -13.08 38.24 2.10
CA ALA A 201 -13.38 39.62 1.71
C ALA A 201 -12.23 40.61 2.02
N GLY A 202 -11.18 40.11 2.68
CA GLY A 202 -10.20 40.95 3.38
C GLY A 202 -10.79 41.62 4.64
N ARG A 203 -9.93 42.27 5.44
CA ARG A 203 -10.34 43.07 6.59
C ARG A 203 -10.59 44.52 6.17
N LYS A 204 -11.72 45.09 6.61
CA LYS A 204 -12.08 46.49 6.28
C LYS A 204 -11.18 47.53 6.94
N ASN A 205 -10.72 47.27 8.17
CA ASN A 205 -10.01 48.24 9.00
C ASN A 205 -8.48 48.07 8.98
N ILE A 206 -7.92 47.74 7.82
CA ILE A 206 -6.47 47.62 7.64
C ILE A 206 -5.85 49.00 7.50
N LYS A 207 -4.87 49.31 8.35
CA LYS A 207 -4.16 50.58 8.33
C LYS A 207 -3.04 50.57 7.29
N LYS A 208 -3.40 50.76 6.02
CA LYS A 208 -2.46 50.67 4.87
C LYS A 208 -1.26 51.61 4.92
N LYS A 209 -1.33 52.69 5.70
CA LYS A 209 -0.24 53.67 5.86
C LYS A 209 0.73 53.31 6.98
N GLU A 210 0.38 52.38 7.87
CA GLU A 210 1.27 51.93 8.94
C GLU A 210 2.27 50.91 8.39
N SER A 211 3.54 51.10 8.74
CA SER A 211 4.63 50.21 8.34
C SER A 211 4.99 49.28 9.49
N HIS A 212 4.97 47.98 9.18
CA HIS A 212 5.29 46.90 10.09
C HIS A 212 6.57 46.19 9.65
N THR A 213 7.21 45.50 10.58
CA THR A 213 8.33 44.62 10.27
C THR A 213 7.80 43.23 9.93
N MET A 214 8.20 42.67 8.79
CA MET A 214 7.79 41.36 8.32
C MET A 214 8.20 40.28 9.31
N LEU A 215 7.24 39.44 9.70
CA LEU A 215 7.45 38.41 10.72
C LEU A 215 8.14 37.18 10.14
N GLU A 216 8.68 36.36 11.03
CA GLU A 216 9.07 35.00 10.70
C GLU A 216 7.83 34.10 10.70
N LEU A 217 7.44 33.65 9.50
CA LEU A 217 6.36 32.69 9.31
C LEU A 217 6.89 31.30 8.95
N ILE A 218 8.13 31.20 8.46
CA ILE A 218 8.79 29.94 8.13
C ILE A 218 8.81 29.00 9.35
N GLY A 219 8.49 27.72 9.12
CA GLY A 219 8.38 26.68 10.14
C GLY A 219 7.06 26.65 10.92
N LYS A 220 6.22 27.70 10.81
CA LYS A 220 4.88 27.71 11.43
C LYS A 220 3.86 26.97 10.57
N THR A 221 2.75 26.58 11.18
CA THR A 221 1.56 26.13 10.42
C THR A 221 0.84 27.34 9.82
N PHE A 222 0.01 27.11 8.80
CA PHE A 222 -0.78 28.17 8.18
C PHE A 222 -1.70 28.89 9.19
N ASP A 223 -2.38 28.14 10.08
CA ASP A 223 -3.21 28.71 11.16
C ASP A 223 -2.41 29.59 12.13
N ALA A 224 -1.22 29.14 12.54
CA ALA A 224 -0.36 29.94 13.41
C ALA A 224 0.15 31.21 12.71
N ALA A 225 0.47 31.12 11.42
CA ALA A 225 0.83 32.28 10.62
C ALA A 225 -0.34 33.25 10.44
N LEU A 226 -1.57 32.75 10.34
CA LEU A 226 -2.77 33.59 10.22
C LEU A 226 -2.95 34.46 11.47
N LYS A 227 -2.78 33.88 12.67
CA LYS A 227 -2.82 34.63 13.94
C LYS A 227 -1.77 35.73 14.03
N GLU A 228 -0.60 35.52 13.44
CA GLU A 228 0.46 36.55 13.36
C GLU A 228 0.15 37.63 12.32
N ALA A 229 -0.41 37.21 11.18
CA ALA A 229 -0.85 38.10 10.11
C ALA A 229 -1.94 39.07 10.61
N GLU A 230 -2.85 38.59 11.46
CA GLU A 230 -3.86 39.41 12.12
C GLU A 230 -3.27 40.55 12.95
N LYS A 231 -2.25 40.25 13.77
CA LYS A 231 -1.59 41.24 14.64
C LYS A 231 -0.87 42.32 13.84
N SER A 232 -0.29 41.93 12.71
CA SER A 232 0.50 42.83 11.86
C SER A 232 -0.30 43.43 10.71
N GLN A 233 -1.62 43.19 10.69
CA GLN A 233 -2.53 43.68 9.67
C GLN A 233 -2.08 43.39 8.23
N ILE A 234 -1.49 42.22 7.98
CA ILE A 234 -1.08 41.76 6.64
C ILE A 234 -2.02 40.65 6.15
N TYR A 235 -2.00 40.38 4.85
CA TYR A 235 -2.71 39.26 4.26
C TYR A 235 -1.75 38.10 3.96
N ILE A 236 -2.20 36.87 4.17
CA ILE A 236 -1.45 35.66 3.79
C ILE A 236 -2.26 34.76 2.86
N GLY A 237 -1.59 34.07 1.95
CA GLY A 237 -2.19 33.05 1.10
C GLY A 237 -1.15 32.06 0.62
N ILE A 238 -1.59 30.86 0.26
CA ILE A 238 -0.75 29.76 -0.22
C ILE A 238 -0.62 29.88 -1.72
N SER A 239 0.63 30.01 -2.18
CA SER A 239 0.95 30.03 -3.61
C SER A 239 1.12 28.62 -4.17
N LYS A 240 1.89 27.78 -3.48
CA LYS A 240 2.23 26.42 -3.91
C LYS A 240 2.61 25.52 -2.74
N HIS A 241 2.63 24.24 -3.02
CA HIS A 241 3.16 23.19 -2.17
C HIS A 241 4.43 22.65 -2.81
N GLU A 242 5.44 22.34 -1.99
CA GLU A 242 6.70 21.76 -2.47
C GLU A 242 7.21 20.73 -1.46
N TYR A 243 7.90 19.70 -1.96
CA TYR A 243 8.61 18.76 -1.09
C TYR A 243 9.76 19.45 -0.37
N SER A 244 9.96 19.09 0.90
CA SER A 244 11.06 19.58 1.70
C SER A 244 11.54 18.54 2.70
N THR A 245 12.85 18.29 2.68
CA THR A 245 13.54 17.50 3.70
C THR A 245 13.85 18.31 4.96
N SER A 246 13.73 19.65 4.90
CA SER A 246 14.11 20.55 5.99
C SER A 246 12.92 21.01 6.84
N TYR A 247 11.72 21.02 6.26
CA TYR A 247 10.50 21.50 6.92
C TYR A 247 9.47 20.39 7.02
N LYS A 248 8.85 20.24 8.20
CA LYS A 248 7.79 19.25 8.43
C LYS A 248 6.63 19.49 7.46
N LYS A 249 5.97 18.41 7.09
CA LYS A 249 4.72 18.47 6.32
C LYS A 249 3.72 19.43 6.98
N ASN A 250 3.01 20.20 6.16
CA ASN A 250 2.01 21.21 6.54
C ASN A 250 2.58 22.42 7.33
N THR A 251 3.88 22.70 7.18
CA THR A 251 4.51 23.93 7.69
C THR A 251 5.00 24.80 6.56
N ILE A 252 5.13 26.10 6.80
CA ILE A 252 5.59 27.07 5.82
C ILE A 252 7.10 26.86 5.56
N SER A 253 7.48 26.58 4.32
CA SER A 253 8.88 26.44 3.90
C SER A 253 9.45 27.73 3.31
N ALA A 254 8.60 28.61 2.77
CA ALA A 254 9.02 29.90 2.25
C ALA A 254 7.91 30.95 2.35
N GLN A 255 8.31 32.22 2.42
CA GLN A 255 7.44 33.40 2.37
C GLN A 255 7.95 34.38 1.31
N SER A 256 7.05 35.05 0.58
CA SER A 256 7.41 35.93 -0.54
C SER A 256 8.20 37.18 -0.13
N ILE A 257 8.04 37.62 1.12
CA ILE A 257 8.80 38.74 1.69
C ILE A 257 9.55 38.20 2.89
N GLU A 258 10.88 38.29 2.87
CA GLU A 258 11.75 37.83 3.96
C GLU A 258 11.48 38.59 5.27
N LYS A 259 11.71 37.90 6.40
CA LYS A 259 11.61 38.49 7.74
C LYS A 259 12.46 39.76 7.87
N GLY A 260 12.02 40.69 8.71
CA GLY A 260 12.74 41.93 8.97
C GLY A 260 12.53 43.05 7.94
N LYS A 261 12.02 42.74 6.73
CA LYS A 261 11.67 43.77 5.74
C LYS A 261 10.49 44.62 6.21
N LYS A 262 10.44 45.88 5.78
CA LYS A 262 9.30 46.76 6.04
C LYS A 262 8.15 46.44 5.08
N VAL A 263 6.96 46.24 5.62
CA VAL A 263 5.72 45.98 4.88
C VAL A 263 4.62 46.91 5.36
N SER A 264 3.78 47.40 4.47
CA SER A 264 2.60 48.20 4.84
C SER A 264 1.45 47.31 5.29
N GLY A 265 0.51 47.84 6.06
CA GLY A 265 -0.77 47.16 6.32
C GLY A 265 -1.44 46.75 5.00
N GLY A 266 -1.97 45.53 4.96
CA GLY A 266 -2.66 44.95 3.80
C GLY A 266 -1.72 44.42 2.72
N THR A 267 -0.41 44.36 2.99
CA THR A 267 0.52 43.66 2.10
C THR A 267 0.15 42.18 2.01
N GLU A 268 0.13 41.64 0.79
CA GLU A 268 -0.13 40.23 0.53
C GLU A 268 1.17 39.43 0.56
N ILE A 269 1.21 38.42 1.42
CA ILE A 269 2.34 37.51 1.58
C ILE A 269 1.95 36.15 1.03
N LEU A 270 2.67 35.70 0.02
CA LEU A 270 2.50 34.38 -0.55
C LEU A 270 3.40 33.39 0.17
N LEU A 271 2.82 32.27 0.58
CA LEU A 271 3.47 31.22 1.34
C LEU A 271 3.66 29.99 0.45
N THR A 272 4.76 29.28 0.67
CA THR A 272 4.95 27.91 0.18
C THR A 272 4.82 26.96 1.36
N ILE A 273 3.98 25.93 1.22
CA ILE A 273 3.77 24.92 2.25
C ILE A 273 4.60 23.68 1.92
N SER A 274 5.27 23.12 2.93
CA SER A 274 6.00 21.86 2.81
C SER A 274 5.05 20.68 2.77
N ASP A 275 5.21 19.81 1.77
CA ASP A 275 4.56 18.50 1.72
C ASP A 275 5.34 17.41 2.50
N GLY A 276 6.44 17.81 3.16
CA GLY A 276 7.43 16.91 3.74
C GLY A 276 8.39 16.35 2.68
N PRO A 277 9.23 15.37 3.03
CA PRO A 277 10.11 14.71 2.08
C PRO A 277 9.32 14.03 0.96
N GLU A 278 9.88 13.99 -0.24
CA GLU A 278 9.32 13.23 -1.37
C GLU A 278 9.27 11.73 -1.03
N GLN A 279 8.24 11.01 -1.49
CA GLN A 279 8.10 9.57 -1.24
C GLN A 279 8.78 8.75 -2.34
N MET A 280 9.94 8.17 -2.04
CA MET A 280 10.74 7.37 -2.95
C MET A 280 10.35 5.89 -2.88
N LYS A 281 10.28 5.20 -4.02
CA LYS A 281 10.05 3.75 -4.05
C LYS A 281 11.36 3.04 -3.74
N VAL A 282 11.32 2.13 -2.79
CA VAL A 282 12.47 1.28 -2.44
C VAL A 282 12.70 0.27 -3.57
N PRO A 283 13.87 0.26 -4.22
CA PRO A 283 14.20 -0.72 -5.24
C PRO A 283 14.48 -2.10 -4.62
N ASP A 284 14.41 -3.14 -5.45
CA ASP A 284 14.89 -4.46 -5.05
C ASP A 284 16.41 -4.55 -5.30
N VAL A 285 17.16 -4.66 -4.21
CA VAL A 285 18.61 -4.83 -4.24
C VAL A 285 19.06 -6.18 -3.68
N VAL A 286 18.12 -7.04 -3.28
CA VAL A 286 18.45 -8.39 -2.80
C VAL A 286 19.06 -9.19 -3.94
N LYS A 287 20.07 -10.00 -3.62
CA LYS A 287 20.88 -10.81 -4.56
C LYS A 287 21.73 -10.00 -5.55
N LYS A 288 21.77 -8.67 -5.44
CA LYS A 288 22.69 -7.83 -6.22
C LYS A 288 24.06 -7.72 -5.52
N GLY A 289 25.07 -7.32 -6.28
CA GLY A 289 26.37 -6.95 -5.70
C GLY A 289 26.26 -5.65 -4.91
N LEU A 290 27.01 -5.53 -3.82
CA LEU A 290 26.97 -4.35 -2.93
C LEU A 290 27.18 -3.03 -3.70
N GLU A 291 28.16 -2.96 -4.60
CA GLU A 291 28.42 -1.72 -5.36
C GLU A 291 27.27 -1.37 -6.31
N GLU A 292 26.63 -2.37 -6.94
CA GLU A 292 25.42 -2.16 -7.75
C GLU A 292 24.25 -1.67 -6.89
N ALA A 293 24.04 -2.30 -5.73
CA ALA A 293 22.99 -1.95 -4.79
C ALA A 293 23.11 -0.50 -4.29
N LYS A 294 24.33 -0.05 -3.96
CA LYS A 294 24.60 1.33 -3.54
C LYS A 294 24.19 2.34 -4.61
N VAL A 295 24.61 2.12 -5.86
CA VAL A 295 24.28 2.99 -6.99
C VAL A 295 22.77 3.07 -7.19
N ILE A 296 22.07 1.94 -7.14
CA ILE A 296 20.63 1.87 -7.30
C ILE A 296 19.90 2.68 -6.19
N LEU A 297 20.34 2.55 -4.94
CA LEU A 297 19.74 3.27 -3.81
C LEU A 297 20.02 4.79 -3.89
N GLU A 298 21.25 5.19 -4.21
CA GLU A 298 21.63 6.60 -4.36
C GLU A 298 20.87 7.28 -5.52
N GLN A 299 20.68 6.57 -6.64
CA GLN A 299 19.85 7.05 -7.76
C GLN A 299 18.39 7.28 -7.36
N GLN A 300 17.88 6.53 -6.39
CA GLN A 300 16.56 6.74 -5.79
C GLN A 300 16.58 7.75 -4.62
N LYS A 301 17.67 8.51 -4.46
CA LYS A 301 17.88 9.47 -3.35
C LYS A 301 17.73 8.82 -1.95
N LEU A 302 18.00 7.52 -1.85
CA LEU A 302 17.96 6.78 -0.59
C LEU A 302 19.38 6.65 -0.03
N LYS A 303 19.48 6.66 1.29
CA LYS A 303 20.72 6.35 2.00
C LYS A 303 20.77 4.84 2.26
N TYR A 304 21.94 4.34 2.66
CA TYR A 304 22.09 2.95 3.07
C TYR A 304 23.03 2.79 4.25
N THR A 305 22.84 1.72 5.00
CA THR A 305 23.84 1.20 5.95
C THR A 305 24.15 -0.26 5.59
N VAL A 306 25.34 -0.74 5.96
CA VAL A 306 25.78 -2.10 5.57
C VAL A 306 26.27 -2.86 6.78
N THR A 307 25.72 -4.05 6.96
CA THR A 307 26.18 -5.07 7.90
C THR A 307 26.59 -6.31 7.13
N PHE A 308 27.53 -7.09 7.67
CA PHE A 308 28.10 -8.23 6.96
C PHE A 308 27.98 -9.53 7.76
N GLU A 309 27.44 -10.57 7.13
CA GLU A 309 27.19 -11.89 7.73
C GLU A 309 27.75 -13.02 6.85
N TYR A 310 28.14 -14.15 7.47
CA TYR A 310 28.57 -15.32 6.70
C TYR A 310 27.36 -16.00 6.05
N ASN A 311 27.53 -16.45 4.82
CA ASN A 311 26.50 -17.17 4.10
C ASN A 311 27.15 -18.18 3.15
N ASP A 312 26.71 -19.43 3.20
CA ASP A 312 27.31 -20.52 2.43
C ASP A 312 26.73 -20.65 1.00
N GLU A 313 25.59 -20.00 0.72
CA GLU A 313 24.90 -20.02 -0.57
C GLU A 313 25.39 -18.90 -1.50
N TYR A 314 25.59 -17.69 -0.97
CA TYR A 314 25.94 -16.49 -1.74
C TYR A 314 27.39 -16.07 -1.51
N GLY A 315 28.08 -15.74 -2.61
CA GLY A 315 29.46 -15.24 -2.57
C GLY A 315 29.62 -13.92 -1.82
N GLU A 316 30.87 -13.60 -1.46
CA GLU A 316 31.22 -12.35 -0.76
C GLU A 316 30.76 -11.12 -1.56
N GLY A 317 30.15 -10.15 -0.87
CA GLY A 317 29.69 -8.89 -1.47
C GLY A 317 28.28 -8.92 -2.06
N ILE A 318 27.55 -10.05 -1.98
CA ILE A 318 26.15 -10.14 -2.40
C ILE A 318 25.21 -9.71 -1.27
N VAL A 319 24.22 -8.86 -1.58
CA VAL A 319 23.17 -8.45 -0.65
C VAL A 319 22.24 -9.63 -0.37
N LEU A 320 22.14 -10.00 0.91
CA LEU A 320 21.28 -11.08 1.42
C LEU A 320 19.88 -10.56 1.78
N GLU A 321 19.82 -9.37 2.38
CA GLU A 321 18.59 -8.78 2.89
C GLU A 321 18.64 -7.25 2.82
N GLN A 322 17.45 -6.63 2.71
CA GLN A 322 17.22 -5.21 2.85
C GLN A 322 16.12 -4.96 3.89
N SER A 323 16.26 -3.94 4.75
CA SER A 323 15.32 -3.68 5.85
C SER A 323 13.91 -3.27 5.40
N VAL A 324 13.79 -2.64 4.22
CA VAL A 324 12.49 -2.24 3.66
C VAL A 324 12.23 -3.01 2.38
N LYS A 325 11.10 -3.71 2.30
CA LYS A 325 10.72 -4.48 1.11
C LYS A 325 10.66 -3.63 -0.16
N ALA A 326 11.10 -4.20 -1.27
CA ALA A 326 11.00 -3.60 -2.59
C ALA A 326 9.56 -3.15 -2.91
N GLY A 327 9.45 -2.02 -3.60
CA GLY A 327 8.18 -1.39 -3.99
C GLY A 327 7.49 -0.58 -2.89
N LYS A 328 7.88 -0.71 -1.61
CA LYS A 328 7.40 0.19 -0.55
C LYS A 328 7.86 1.61 -0.81
N LYS A 329 7.09 2.59 -0.33
CA LYS A 329 7.44 4.01 -0.36
C LYS A 329 8.01 4.43 0.99
N VAL A 330 9.10 5.19 0.95
CA VAL A 330 9.75 5.79 2.12
C VAL A 330 10.13 7.23 1.81
N ASP A 331 10.37 8.03 2.85
CA ASP A 331 10.81 9.41 2.71
C ASP A 331 12.17 9.47 1.99
N GLU A 332 12.36 10.47 1.15
CA GLU A 332 13.65 10.83 0.56
C GLU A 332 14.74 10.91 1.64
N GLY A 333 15.91 10.32 1.36
CA GLY A 333 17.02 10.28 2.29
C GLY A 333 16.87 9.27 3.43
N SER A 334 15.81 8.45 3.47
CA SER A 334 15.69 7.30 4.37
C SER A 334 16.85 6.32 4.15
N ALA A 335 17.36 5.76 5.25
CA ALA A 335 18.41 4.74 5.19
C ALA A 335 17.79 3.34 5.02
N ILE A 336 18.28 2.59 4.04
CA ILE A 336 17.98 1.17 3.84
C ILE A 336 19.16 0.35 4.40
N ASP A 337 18.90 -0.49 5.39
CA ASP A 337 19.92 -1.33 5.99
C ASP A 337 20.08 -2.59 5.14
N LEU A 338 21.31 -2.86 4.73
CA LEU A 338 21.67 -4.02 3.92
C LEU A 338 22.44 -5.02 4.75
N VAL A 339 22.07 -6.29 4.64
CA VAL A 339 22.87 -7.42 5.11
C VAL A 339 23.60 -8.00 3.91
N VAL A 340 24.93 -8.09 3.98
CA VAL A 340 25.78 -8.50 2.86
C VAL A 340 26.60 -9.73 3.23
N SER A 341 26.73 -10.67 2.28
CA SER A 341 27.49 -11.89 2.49
C SER A 341 28.99 -11.63 2.63
N LYS A 342 29.62 -12.27 3.63
CA LYS A 342 31.08 -12.46 3.77
C LYS A 342 31.59 -13.70 3.03
N GLY A 343 30.71 -14.39 2.30
CA GLY A 343 30.94 -15.74 1.79
C GLY A 343 30.85 -16.80 2.88
N ALA A 344 31.21 -18.04 2.52
CA ALA A 344 31.15 -19.18 3.42
C ALA A 344 32.15 -19.03 4.59
N LYS A 345 31.75 -19.48 5.78
CA LYS A 345 32.63 -19.45 6.96
C LYS A 345 33.75 -20.48 6.78
N LYS A 346 35.01 -20.03 6.73
CA LYS A 346 36.16 -20.94 6.66
C LYS A 346 36.38 -21.61 8.02
N GLU A 347 36.09 -22.91 8.11
CA GLU A 347 36.49 -23.75 9.23
C GLU A 347 38.03 -23.75 9.37
N PRO A 348 38.58 -23.61 10.59
CA PRO A 348 40.02 -23.76 10.80
C PRO A 348 40.41 -25.21 10.47
N LYS A 349 41.21 -25.40 9.43
CA LYS A 349 41.76 -26.72 9.10
C LYS A 349 42.51 -27.26 10.32
N LYS A 350 42.02 -28.36 10.90
CA LYS A 350 42.72 -29.15 11.91
C LYS A 350 44.04 -29.61 11.28
N THR A 351 45.16 -29.01 11.71
CA THR A 351 46.50 -29.47 11.37
C THR A 351 46.64 -30.89 11.92
N THR A 352 46.51 -31.88 11.06
CA THR A 352 46.81 -33.27 11.42
C THR A 352 48.33 -33.36 11.51
N GLU A 353 48.86 -33.32 12.73
CA GLU A 353 50.25 -33.67 12.99
C GLU A 353 50.49 -35.11 12.54
N ARG A 354 51.07 -35.27 11.34
CA ARG A 354 51.53 -36.55 10.84
C ARG A 354 52.81 -36.89 11.60
N SER A 355 52.67 -37.70 12.65
CA SER A 355 53.76 -38.46 13.27
C SER A 355 54.54 -39.19 12.17
N SER A 356 55.66 -38.62 11.73
CA SER A 356 56.62 -39.29 10.87
C SER A 356 57.59 -40.07 11.76
N LYS A 357 57.42 -41.38 11.74
CA LYS A 357 58.33 -42.35 12.33
C LYS A 357 59.63 -42.30 11.53
N SER A 358 60.72 -41.89 12.17
CA SER A 358 62.05 -41.87 11.58
C SER A 358 62.52 -43.30 11.30
N SER A 359 62.87 -43.58 10.04
CA SER A 359 63.83 -44.62 9.68
C SER A 359 64.88 -43.98 8.78
N GLY A 360 66.12 -44.43 8.95
CA GLY A 360 67.33 -43.66 8.69
C GLY A 360 67.64 -43.37 7.23
N GLY A 361 68.58 -42.44 7.03
CA GLY A 361 69.05 -42.07 5.70
C GLY A 361 69.97 -40.86 5.72
N SER A 362 71.23 -41.11 6.08
CA SER A 362 72.37 -40.20 6.08
C SER A 362 72.48 -39.29 4.85
N SER A 363 72.74 -37.99 5.04
CA SER A 363 73.82 -37.26 4.34
C SER A 363 73.93 -35.80 4.82
N LYS A 364 75.18 -35.37 4.98
CA LYS A 364 75.63 -34.20 5.74
C LYS A 364 76.08 -33.10 4.77
N LYS A 365 75.40 -31.96 4.86
CA LYS A 365 75.84 -30.54 4.74
C LYS A 365 76.87 -30.07 3.67
N LYS A 366 76.44 -28.94 3.06
CA LYS A 366 77.15 -27.68 2.66
C LYS A 366 77.91 -27.71 1.33
N SER A 367 77.91 -26.68 0.47
CA SER A 367 77.60 -25.23 0.60
C SER A 367 77.59 -24.52 -0.77
N GLY A 368 76.95 -23.35 -0.88
CA GLY A 368 77.18 -22.31 -1.89
C GLY A 368 75.96 -22.02 -2.79
N SER A 369 75.08 -21.07 -2.45
CA SER A 369 75.13 -19.64 -2.84
C SER A 369 75.00 -19.39 -4.36
N SER A 370 73.81 -18.99 -4.83
CA SER A 370 73.63 -17.80 -5.69
C SER A 370 72.15 -17.50 -6.02
N SER A 371 71.76 -16.27 -5.66
CA SER A 371 70.99 -15.28 -6.46
C SER A 371 69.57 -15.57 -7.01
N SER A 372 68.64 -14.81 -6.42
CA SER A 372 67.70 -13.87 -7.07
C SER A 372 66.60 -14.36 -8.01
N SER A 373 65.34 -14.16 -7.61
CA SER A 373 64.41 -13.16 -8.18
C SER A 373 63.02 -13.33 -7.53
N LYS A 374 62.57 -12.41 -6.67
CA LYS A 374 61.77 -11.21 -6.99
C LYS A 374 60.29 -11.52 -7.29
N SER A 375 59.43 -11.37 -6.28
CA SER A 375 58.07 -10.83 -6.47
C SER A 375 57.50 -10.37 -5.12
N LYS A 376 56.76 -9.26 -5.19
CA LYS A 376 56.50 -8.29 -4.12
C LYS A 376 55.38 -8.75 -3.18
N SER A 377 55.66 -8.65 -1.88
CA SER A 377 54.71 -8.85 -0.79
C SER A 377 53.79 -7.64 -0.62
N SER A 378 52.51 -7.93 -0.43
CA SER A 378 51.48 -7.05 0.12
C SER A 378 51.81 -6.66 1.57
N LYS A 379 51.60 -5.38 1.90
CA LYS A 379 51.48 -4.86 3.29
C LYS A 379 49.99 -4.55 3.47
N LYS A 380 49.22 -5.38 4.18
CA LYS A 380 48.88 -5.26 5.62
C LYS A 380 48.64 -3.81 6.08
N TYR A 381 47.36 -3.44 6.09
CA TYR A 381 46.81 -2.43 6.98
C TYR A 381 46.86 -2.94 8.41
N SER A 382 47.40 -2.13 9.31
CA SER A 382 47.25 -2.27 10.76
C SER A 382 46.51 -1.04 11.24
N SER A 383 45.35 -1.23 11.86
CA SER A 383 44.72 -0.21 12.69
C SER A 383 45.63 0.17 13.86
N PRO A 384 45.44 1.36 14.41
CA PRO A 384 45.17 1.42 15.84
C PRO A 384 43.93 2.26 16.18
N ASN A 385 43.20 1.73 17.16
CA ASN A 385 42.04 2.29 17.82
C ASN A 385 42.53 3.07 19.06
N GLN A 386 42.12 4.33 19.25
CA GLN A 386 41.95 4.94 20.58
C GLN A 386 40.95 6.12 20.54
N PRO A 387 40.20 6.36 21.65
CA PRO A 387 39.04 7.25 21.68
C PRO A 387 39.39 8.66 22.17
N ALA A 388 38.71 9.68 21.64
CA ALA A 388 38.80 11.06 22.12
C ALA A 388 37.50 11.48 22.83
N LYS A 389 37.70 12.12 23.98
CA LYS A 389 36.72 12.59 24.98
C LYS A 389 36.02 13.89 24.55
N GLY A 390 34.76 13.99 24.99
CA GLY A 390 34.09 15.13 25.64
C GLY A 390 34.40 16.57 25.22
N TYR A 391 33.35 17.28 24.79
CA TYR A 391 33.21 18.72 25.00
C TYR A 391 31.79 19.03 25.49
N GLU A 392 31.71 19.32 26.79
CA GLU A 392 30.62 20.06 27.44
C GLU A 392 30.72 21.54 27.06
N HIS A 393 29.58 22.19 26.88
CA HIS A 393 29.47 23.64 26.70
C HIS A 393 28.59 24.17 27.83
N GLU A 394 29.19 24.78 28.84
CA GLU A 394 28.53 25.57 29.89
C GLU A 394 28.65 27.07 29.57
N PRO A 395 27.76 27.92 30.13
CA PRO A 395 27.55 29.30 29.71
C PRO A 395 28.39 30.30 30.51
N SER A 396 28.74 31.42 29.87
CA SER A 396 29.35 32.57 30.53
C SER A 396 28.28 33.50 31.10
N GLY A 397 28.18 33.54 32.43
CA GLY A 397 27.53 34.62 33.17
C GLY A 397 28.53 35.72 33.56
N SER A 398 28.17 36.97 33.31
CA SER A 398 28.79 38.15 33.94
C SER A 398 27.76 38.79 34.87
N GLY A 399 28.04 38.79 36.17
CA GLY A 399 27.23 39.45 37.19
C GLY A 399 27.55 40.94 37.30
N SER A 400 26.53 41.73 37.62
CA SER A 400 26.67 42.99 38.35
C SER A 400 25.60 43.04 39.43
N LYS A 401 26.01 43.37 40.65
CA LYS A 401 25.18 43.51 41.86
C LYS A 401 24.90 44.99 42.14
N ASN A 402 23.68 45.30 42.55
CA ASN A 402 23.28 46.35 43.52
C ASN A 402 21.75 46.21 43.70
N SER A 403 21.19 45.75 44.83
CA SER A 403 21.05 46.33 46.19
C SER A 403 19.87 47.32 46.36
N GLY A 404 19.00 47.04 47.34
CA GLY A 404 17.93 47.90 47.89
C GLY A 404 16.54 47.51 47.36
N ASP A 405 15.64 46.83 48.07
CA ASP A 405 15.01 47.10 49.38
C ASP A 405 14.24 48.44 49.39
N SER A 406 12.90 48.37 49.34
CA SER A 406 11.96 49.15 50.18
C SER A 406 10.51 49.06 49.66
N LEU A 407 9.60 48.94 50.65
CA LEU A 407 8.15 49.11 50.65
C LEU A 407 7.65 50.48 50.15
N GLU A 408 6.31 50.55 50.06
CA GLU A 408 5.37 51.71 49.95
C GLU A 408 4.86 51.95 48.51
N ASP A 409 3.60 51.67 48.19
CA ASP A 409 2.33 52.32 48.61
C ASP A 409 2.17 53.76 48.09
N TRP A 410 0.91 54.12 47.81
CA TRP A 410 0.32 55.34 47.23
C TRP A 410 -0.06 55.29 45.76
N GLY A 411 -1.38 55.36 45.55
CA GLY A 411 -2.01 55.50 44.24
C GLY A 411 -2.35 56.95 43.86
N TYR A 412 -3.40 56.99 43.04
CA TYR A 412 -4.28 58.13 42.71
C TYR A 412 -3.90 59.04 41.50
N VAL A 413 -4.83 59.01 40.52
CA VAL A 413 -5.29 60.09 39.57
C VAL A 413 -4.37 60.44 38.39
N ASN A 414 -4.80 60.61 37.13
CA ASN A 414 -6.09 60.91 36.47
C ASN A 414 -6.36 59.96 35.30
#